data_AF-A0A6G8CJX5-F1
#
_entry.id   AF-A0A6G8CJX5-F1
#
_cell.length_a   1.000
_cell.length_b   1.000
_cell.length_c   1.000
_cell.angle_alpha   90.00
_cell.angle_beta   90.00
_cell.angle_gamma   90.00
#
_symmetry.space_group_name_H-M   'P 1'
#
loop_
_entity.id
_entity.type
_entity.pdbx_description
1 polymer ?
#
loop_
_entity_poly.entity_id
_entity_poly.type
_entity_poly.pdbx_seq_one_letter_code
_entity_poly.pdbx_strand_id
1 'polypeptide(L)' 'MSEDHPIIKQFEAQAEVLDITGSAEAIDEAIVQLATWMDGLELSDDDAALLCRIGSILYREGLRRRMDKAG' A
#
# COMPACT_ATOMS: atom_id res chain seq x y z
N MET A 1 14.18 11.56 -10.23
CA MET A 1 12.92 11.05 -9.64
C MET A 1 12.51 12.05 -8.56
N SER A 2 11.35 11.94 -7.91
CA SER A 2 10.92 12.89 -6.86
C SER A 2 11.72 12.69 -5.56
N GLU A 3 13.03 12.93 -5.63
CA GLU A 3 14.04 12.55 -4.64
C GLU A 3 14.02 13.41 -3.35
N ASP A 4 13.11 14.39 -3.25
CA ASP A 4 12.98 15.28 -2.08
C ASP A 4 11.58 15.38 -1.47
N HIS A 5 10.61 14.54 -1.88
CA HIS A 5 9.31 14.58 -1.20
C HIS A 5 9.42 13.92 0.20
N PRO A 6 9.18 14.65 1.30
CA PRO A 6 9.44 14.15 2.66
C PRO A 6 8.63 12.88 3.00
N ILE A 7 7.41 12.77 2.50
CA ILE A 7 6.57 11.57 2.68
C ILE A 7 7.11 10.36 1.90
N ILE A 8 7.72 10.58 0.72
CA ILE A 8 8.31 9.47 -0.05
C ILE A 8 9.54 8.93 0.71
N LYS A 9 10.40 9.82 1.25
CA LYS A 9 11.52 9.42 2.12
C LYS A 9 11.04 8.65 3.36
N GLN A 10 9.90 9.05 3.94
CA GLN A 10 9.33 8.33 5.07
C GLN A 10 8.83 6.94 4.67
N PHE A 11 8.24 6.77 3.48
CA PHE A 11 7.84 5.45 2.97
C PHE A 11 9.06 4.54 2.74
N GLU A 12 10.14 5.08 2.17
CA GLU A 12 11.40 4.34 1.98
C GLU A 12 11.97 3.84 3.32
N ALA A 13 12.03 4.72 4.33
CA ALA A 13 12.52 4.35 5.65
C ALA A 13 11.65 3.29 6.34
N GLN A 14 10.32 3.36 6.21
CA GLN A 14 9.43 2.34 6.77
C GLN A 14 9.54 1.00 6.03
N ALA A 15 9.70 1.03 4.70
CA ALA A 15 9.93 -0.19 3.91
C ALA A 15 11.23 -0.89 4.33
N GLU A 16 12.31 -0.14 4.54
CA GLU A 16 13.58 -0.68 5.04
C GLU A 16 13.42 -1.35 6.42
N VAL A 17 12.64 -0.75 7.33
CA VAL A 17 12.34 -1.35 8.63
C VAL A 17 11.55 -2.65 8.49
N LEU A 18 10.57 -2.72 7.60
CA LEU A 18 9.79 -3.93 7.33
C LEU A 18 10.69 -5.06 6.78
N ASP A 19 11.62 -4.73 5.89
CA ASP A 19 12.60 -5.68 5.35
C ASP A 19 13.54 -6.21 6.45
N ILE A 20 14.05 -5.33 7.33
CA ILE A 20 14.94 -5.71 8.43
C ILE A 20 14.23 -6.61 9.45
N THR A 21 12.98 -6.29 9.77
CA THR A 21 12.19 -7.05 10.76
C THR A 21 11.71 -8.40 10.22
N GLY A 22 11.92 -8.68 8.94
CA GLY A 22 11.44 -9.89 8.29
C GLY A 22 9.91 -9.96 8.31
N SER A 23 9.23 -8.81 8.28
CA SER A 23 7.77 -8.76 8.32
C SER A 23 7.23 -9.55 7.13
N ALA A 24 6.36 -10.52 7.42
CA ALA A 24 5.65 -11.27 6.40
C ALA A 24 4.39 -10.53 5.92
N GLU A 25 4.18 -9.27 6.34
CA GLU A 25 3.01 -8.49 5.97
C GLU A 25 2.85 -8.48 4.44
N ALA A 26 1.81 -9.18 4.01
CA ALA A 26 1.51 -9.28 2.60
C ALA A 26 0.90 -7.96 2.12
N ILE A 27 1.09 -7.65 0.84
CA ILE A 27 0.38 -6.54 0.18
C ILE A 27 -1.14 -6.60 0.44
N ASP A 28 -1.70 -7.80 0.56
CA ASP A 28 -3.13 -7.99 0.87
C ASP A 28 -3.51 -7.45 2.26
N GLU A 29 -2.65 -7.65 3.27
CA GLU A 29 -2.90 -7.17 4.63
C GLU A 29 -2.85 -5.64 4.68
N ALA A 30 -1.89 -5.03 3.99
CA ALA A 30 -1.81 -3.57 3.86
C ALA A 30 -3.05 -2.97 3.15
N ILE A 31 -3.59 -3.68 2.14
CA ILE A 31 -4.82 -3.26 1.46
C ILE A 31 -6.04 -3.34 2.39
N VAL A 32 -6.15 -4.41 3.20
CA VAL A 32 -7.22 -4.54 4.19
C VAL A 32 -7.14 -3.44 5.25
N GLN A 33 -5.93 -3.14 5.74
CA GLN A 33 -5.70 -2.04 6.68
C GLN A 33 -6.12 -0.69 6.08
N LEU A 34 -5.75 -0.42 4.83
CA LEU A 34 -6.15 0.79 4.12
C LEU A 34 -7.68 0.89 3.98
N ALA A 35 -8.35 -0.18 3.54
CA ALA A 35 -9.81 -0.19 3.38
C ALA A 35 -10.54 0.01 4.72
N THR A 36 -10.06 -0.63 5.79
CA THR A 36 -10.61 -0.48 7.14
C THR A 36 -10.43 0.94 7.67
N TRP A 37 -9.26 1.55 7.40
CA TRP A 37 -9.01 2.94 7.76
C TRP A 37 -9.91 3.91 6.99
N MET A 38 -10.13 3.67 5.70
CA MET A 38 -11.03 4.48 4.87
C MET A 38 -12.49 4.44 5.36
N ASP A 39 -12.96 3.27 5.83
CA ASP A 39 -14.34 3.11 6.36
C ASP A 39 -14.59 3.95 7.63
N GLY A 40 -13.52 4.25 8.38
CA GLY A 40 -13.59 5.06 9.60
C GLY A 40 -13.49 6.58 9.37
N LEU A 41 -13.37 7.05 8.12
CA LEU A 41 -13.14 8.45 7.80
C LEU A 41 -14.27 9.05 6.96
N GLU A 42 -14.63 10.29 7.27
CA GLU A 42 -15.45 11.12 6.36
C GLU A 42 -14.55 11.69 5.25
N LEU A 43 -14.32 10.89 4.22
CA LEU A 43 -13.57 11.29 3.02
C LEU A 43 -14.47 12.05 2.05
N SER A 44 -13.89 13.01 1.32
CA SER A 44 -14.54 13.57 0.14
C SER A 44 -14.62 12.53 -0.98
N ASP A 45 -15.55 12.71 -1.92
CA ASP A 45 -15.68 11.81 -3.09
C ASP A 45 -14.36 11.73 -3.89
N ASP A 46 -13.64 12.85 -4.01
CA ASP A 46 -12.36 12.92 -4.72
C ASP A 46 -11.25 12.16 -3.98
N ASP A 47 -11.17 12.32 -2.65
CA ASP A 47 -10.19 11.60 -1.82
C ASP A 47 -10.47 10.09 -1.82
N ALA A 48 -11.74 9.70 -1.69
CA ALA A 48 -12.17 8.32 -1.75
C ALA A 48 -11.84 7.70 -3.12
N ALA A 49 -12.08 8.43 -4.22
CA ALA A 49 -11.74 7.98 -5.57
C ALA A 49 -10.23 7.81 -5.76
N LEU A 50 -9.41 8.75 -5.26
CA LEU A 50 -7.96 8.69 -5.33
C LEU A 50 -7.41 7.50 -4.53
N LEU A 51 -7.87 7.31 -3.30
CA LEU A 51 -7.46 6.19 -2.44
C LEU A 51 -7.90 4.85 -3.01
N CYS A 52 -9.13 4.74 -3.53
CA CYS A 52 -9.61 3.56 -4.24
C CYS A 52 -8.70 3.22 -5.44
N ARG A 53 -8.30 4.24 -6.21
CA ARG A 53 -7.38 4.04 -7.34
C ARG A 53 -6.03 3.50 -6.87
N ILE A 54 -5.44 4.06 -5.81
CA ILE A 54 -4.18 3.57 -5.24
C ILE A 54 -4.34 2.11 -4.77
N GLY A 55 -5.39 1.80 -4.01
CA GLY A 55 -5.70 0.46 -3.55
C GLY A 55 -5.86 -0.55 -4.69
N SER A 56 -6.51 -0.18 -5.79
CA SER A 56 -6.66 -1.05 -6.97
C SER A 56 -5.33 -1.40 -7.65
N ILE A 57 -4.38 -0.47 -7.68
CA ILE A 57 -3.04 -0.69 -8.23
C ILE A 57 -2.26 -1.67 -7.35
N LEU A 58 -2.30 -1.46 -6.02
CA LEU A 58 -1.67 -2.34 -5.05
C LEU A 58 -2.25 -3.76 -5.12
N TYR A 59 -3.58 -3.89 -5.19
CA TYR A 59 -4.25 -5.20 -5.27
C TYR A 59 -3.85 -5.98 -6.52
N ARG A 60 -3.78 -5.31 -7.67
CA ARG A 60 -3.32 -5.93 -8.93
C ARG A 60 -1.87 -6.41 -8.84
N GLU A 61 -0.99 -5.62 -8.22
CA GLU A 61 0.42 -5.99 -8.04
C GLU A 61 0.58 -7.16 -7.06
N GLY A 62 -0.18 -7.16 -5.95
CA GLY A 62 -0.25 -8.30 -5.04
C GLY A 62 -0.70 -9.59 -5.72
N LEU A 63 -1.76 -9.52 -6.54
CA LEU A 63 -2.24 -10.65 -7.33
C LEU A 63 -1.17 -11.18 -8.28
N ARG A 64 -0.47 -10.29 -9.00
CA ARG A 64 0.60 -10.69 -9.92
C ARG A 64 1.71 -11.46 -9.20
N ARG A 65 2.15 -10.96 -8.03
CA ARG A 65 3.16 -11.65 -7.21
C ARG A 65 2.71 -13.00 -6.69
N ARG A 66 1.41 -13.18 -6.40
CA ARG A 66 0.84 -14.49 -6.02
C ARG A 66 0.83 -15.47 -7.18
N MET A 67 0.48 -15.00 -8.37
CA MET A 67 0.50 -15.82 -9.58
C MET A 67 1.92 -16.24 -9.95
N ASP A 68 2.89 -15.33 -9.84
CA ASP A 68 4.31 -15.62 -10.11
C ASP A 68 4.92 -16.61 -9.10
N LYS A 69 4.41 -16.66 -7.86
CA LYS A 69 4.81 -17.66 -6.85
C LYS A 69 4.11 -19.02 -7.00
N ALA A 70 3.05 -19.10 -7.79
CA ALA A 70 2.25 -20.31 -7.98
C ALA A 70 2.61 -21.11 -9.24
N GLY A 71 3.53 -20.59 -10.07
CA GLY A 71 4.11 -21.26 -11.24
C GLY A 71 5.52 -21.78 -10.97
#